data_AF-A0A318DLT5-F1
#
_entry.id   AF-A0A318DLT5-F1
#
_cell.length_a   1.000
_cell.length_b   1.000
_cell.length_c   1.000
_cell.angle_alpha   90.00
_cell.angle_beta   90.00
_cell.angle_gamma   90.00
#
_symmetry.space_group_name_H-M   'P 1'
#
loop_
_entity.id
_entity.type
_entity.pdbx_description
1 polymer ?
#
loop_
_entity_poly.entity_id
_entity_poly.type
_entity_poly.pdbx_seq_one_letter_code
_entity_poly.pdbx_strand_id
1 'polypeptide(L)'
;MPTLRLANLIDGRLQAPRNDRWLDVFEPATGEVFAHCPDSTADDVAEAVAAARRAAPAWAGTQAEQRARLLHRLADLVEARMDAFVALESRDSGKPLAQARNLDIPRAVSNLRFFAAAIMGWSSESHAMETGAINYTLRQPLGVVGCISPWNLPLYLFTWKIAPALAAGNTVVSKPSEITPCTAALLGELSIEAGFPPGVFNIVQGRGPTVGQAIVEHAAVKAVSFTGSTRTGAQIAAVAAPRFKKVSLELGGKNPAIVFEDADLSDANLDTIVRSGFANQGEICLCGSRLLVQRSIYDAFRERYLARVKALRVGDPSDGGSDLGALVSREHFDKVMGCIATAREEGGRILCGGDAVTVDGRCANGWFVAPTVIEGLGSDAATNQHEIFGPVVSLIPFEDEAEALAIANGTGYGLAASVWTRDLSRAHRFGAQLDFGIVWTNCWLLRDLRTPFGGTRQSGLGREGGTEALRFFTEPKNICIRY
;
A
#
# COMPACT_ATOMS: atom_id res chain seq x y z
N MET A 1 23.45 -9.90 -19.51
CA MET A 1 22.74 -11.06 -18.92
C MET A 1 21.44 -11.23 -19.66
N PRO A 2 20.91 -12.45 -19.87
CA PRO A 2 19.61 -12.62 -20.52
C PRO A 2 18.52 -11.90 -19.72
N THR A 3 17.63 -11.18 -20.42
CA THR A 3 16.51 -10.46 -19.81
C THR A 3 15.60 -11.46 -19.08
N LEU A 4 15.31 -11.21 -17.80
CA LEU A 4 14.50 -12.09 -16.96
C LEU A 4 13.08 -12.19 -17.55
N ARG A 5 12.56 -13.40 -17.78
CA ARG A 5 11.15 -13.60 -18.16
C ARG A 5 10.39 -14.17 -16.97
N LEU A 6 9.40 -13.42 -16.49
CA LEU A 6 8.54 -13.83 -15.38
C LEU A 6 7.45 -14.81 -15.86
N ALA A 7 6.71 -15.39 -14.92
CA ALA A 7 5.62 -16.30 -15.21
C ALA A 7 4.37 -15.92 -14.39
N ASN A 8 3.21 -16.34 -14.89
CA ASN A 8 2.01 -16.47 -14.07
C ASN A 8 2.17 -17.68 -13.14
N LEU A 9 1.60 -17.61 -11.94
CA LEU A 9 1.35 -18.78 -11.10
C LEU A 9 -0.11 -19.17 -11.23
N ILE A 10 -0.41 -20.29 -11.88
CA ILE A 10 -1.77 -20.79 -12.05
C ILE A 10 -1.79 -22.28 -11.74
N ASP A 11 -2.71 -22.70 -10.88
CA ASP A 11 -2.89 -24.10 -10.49
C ASP A 11 -1.60 -24.79 -10.00
N GLY A 12 -0.79 -24.04 -9.22
CA GLY A 12 0.48 -24.54 -8.67
C GLY A 12 1.61 -24.70 -9.70
N ARG A 13 1.48 -24.09 -10.89
CA ARG A 13 2.48 -24.13 -11.96
C ARG A 13 2.86 -22.74 -12.44
N LEU A 14 4.14 -22.59 -12.80
CA LEU A 14 4.64 -21.40 -13.47
C LEU A 14 4.36 -21.53 -14.96
N GLN A 15 3.67 -20.56 -15.55
CA GLN A 15 3.31 -20.58 -16.97
C GLN A 15 3.43 -19.22 -17.65
N ALA A 16 3.76 -19.25 -18.94
CA ALA A 16 3.72 -18.10 -19.83
C ALA A 16 2.25 -17.62 -20.04
N PRO A 17 2.03 -16.37 -20.47
CA PRO A 17 0.69 -15.92 -20.84
C PRO A 17 0.19 -16.68 -22.08
N ARG A 18 -1.10 -16.97 -22.12
CA ARG A 18 -1.71 -17.77 -23.21
C ARG A 18 -1.55 -17.15 -24.60
N ASN A 19 -1.48 -15.83 -24.67
CA ASN A 19 -1.34 -15.07 -25.92
C ASN A 19 0.13 -14.84 -26.34
N ASP A 20 1.10 -15.34 -25.58
CA ASP A 20 2.54 -15.10 -25.72
C ASP A 20 2.93 -13.60 -25.85
N ARG A 21 2.15 -12.72 -25.21
CA ARG A 21 2.45 -11.27 -25.16
C ARG A 21 3.10 -10.91 -23.83
N TRP A 22 4.01 -9.94 -23.90
CA TRP A 22 4.87 -9.56 -22.79
C TRP A 22 4.92 -8.05 -22.64
N LEU A 23 5.10 -7.59 -21.41
CA LEU A 23 5.33 -6.20 -21.04
C LEU A 23 6.79 -6.03 -20.62
N ASP A 24 7.37 -4.91 -21.01
CA ASP A 24 8.68 -4.51 -20.53
C ASP A 24 8.59 -4.08 -19.06
N VAL A 25 9.52 -4.56 -18.25
CA VAL A 25 9.73 -4.14 -16.87
C VAL A 25 11.04 -3.38 -16.83
N PHE A 26 10.94 -2.11 -16.47
CA PHE A 26 12.05 -1.16 -16.46
C PHE A 26 12.71 -1.13 -15.09
N GLU A 27 14.03 -0.94 -15.08
CA GLU A 27 14.77 -0.57 -13.88
C GLU A 27 14.75 0.96 -13.79
N PRO A 28 13.96 1.57 -12.89
CA PRO A 28 13.67 3.01 -12.96
C PRO A 28 14.90 3.90 -12.77
N ALA A 29 15.88 3.40 -12.03
CA ALA A 29 17.15 4.07 -11.81
C ALA A 29 18.04 4.16 -13.06
N THR A 30 17.81 3.32 -14.08
CA THR A 30 18.60 3.30 -15.32
C THR A 30 17.78 3.65 -16.56
N GLY A 31 16.45 3.52 -16.48
CA GLY A 31 15.56 3.65 -17.64
C GLY A 31 15.62 2.46 -18.61
N GLU A 32 16.36 1.40 -18.29
CA GLU A 32 16.54 0.23 -19.15
C GLU A 32 15.57 -0.91 -18.79
N VAL A 33 15.16 -1.68 -19.80
CA VAL A 33 14.38 -2.91 -19.60
C VAL A 33 15.28 -4.00 -19.04
N PHE A 34 14.90 -4.59 -17.90
CA PHE A 34 15.66 -5.70 -17.29
C PHE A 34 14.87 -7.00 -17.15
N ALA A 35 13.55 -6.94 -17.25
CA ALA A 35 12.68 -8.11 -17.23
C ALA A 35 11.50 -7.94 -18.18
N HIS A 36 10.83 -9.05 -18.49
CA HIS A 36 9.55 -9.08 -19.18
C HIS A 36 8.52 -9.77 -18.29
N CYS A 37 7.36 -9.14 -18.10
CA CYS A 37 6.24 -9.74 -17.37
C CYS A 37 5.11 -10.15 -18.34
N PRO A 38 4.33 -11.20 -18.03
CA PRO A 38 3.21 -11.59 -18.87
C PRO A 38 2.18 -10.46 -19.11
N ASP A 39 1.80 -10.21 -20.37
CA ASP A 39 0.67 -9.34 -20.75
C ASP A 39 -0.60 -10.19 -20.86
N SER A 40 -1.00 -10.76 -19.71
CA SER A 40 -2.09 -11.74 -19.66
C SER A 40 -3.45 -11.11 -19.97
N THR A 41 -4.41 -12.00 -20.26
CA THR A 41 -5.75 -11.65 -20.71
C THR A 41 -6.82 -12.16 -19.75
N ALA A 42 -8.09 -11.92 -20.10
CA ALA A 42 -9.22 -12.51 -19.39
C ALA A 42 -9.22 -14.05 -19.43
N ASP A 43 -8.60 -14.69 -20.43
CA ASP A 43 -8.52 -16.14 -20.53
C ASP A 43 -7.60 -16.74 -19.45
N ASP A 44 -6.46 -16.10 -19.20
CA ASP A 44 -5.55 -16.48 -18.11
C ASP A 44 -6.23 -16.31 -16.74
N VAL A 45 -7.01 -15.23 -16.58
CA VAL A 45 -7.82 -15.01 -15.36
C VAL A 45 -8.90 -16.07 -15.22
N ALA A 46 -9.60 -16.45 -16.30
CA ALA A 46 -10.62 -17.49 -16.26
C ALA A 46 -10.02 -18.85 -15.86
N GLU A 47 -8.81 -19.17 -16.33
CA GLU A 47 -8.06 -20.36 -15.95
C GLU A 47 -7.69 -20.35 -14.46
N ALA A 48 -7.13 -19.23 -13.96
CA ALA A 48 -6.81 -19.05 -12.55
C ALA A 48 -8.04 -19.14 -11.65
N VAL A 49 -9.16 -18.54 -12.06
CA VAL A 49 -10.42 -18.63 -11.30
C VAL A 49 -10.98 -20.05 -11.34
N ALA A 50 -10.88 -20.77 -12.46
CA ALA A 50 -11.30 -22.16 -12.52
C ALA A 50 -10.48 -23.03 -11.55
N ALA A 51 -9.16 -22.83 -11.47
CA ALA A 51 -8.30 -23.51 -10.50
C ALA A 51 -8.68 -23.17 -9.06
N ALA A 52 -8.85 -21.88 -8.74
CA ALA A 52 -9.28 -21.42 -7.43
C ALA A 52 -10.63 -22.01 -7.00
N ARG A 53 -11.61 -22.06 -7.90
CA ARG A 53 -12.92 -22.67 -7.62
C ARG A 53 -12.81 -24.17 -7.33
N ARG A 54 -11.96 -24.90 -8.04
CA ARG A 54 -11.73 -26.34 -7.78
C ARG A 54 -11.12 -26.56 -6.40
N ALA A 55 -10.15 -25.72 -6.01
CA ALA A 55 -9.45 -25.83 -4.73
C ALA A 55 -10.28 -25.35 -3.53
N ALA A 56 -11.24 -24.44 -3.73
CA ALA A 56 -11.93 -23.73 -2.66
C ALA A 56 -12.61 -24.63 -1.60
N PRO A 57 -13.37 -25.69 -1.95
CA PRO A 57 -14.00 -26.54 -0.93
C PRO A 57 -12.99 -27.25 -0.03
N ALA A 58 -11.92 -27.80 -0.62
CA ALA A 58 -10.88 -28.51 0.13
C ALA A 58 -10.06 -27.56 1.00
N TRP A 59 -9.74 -26.37 0.49
CA TRP A 59 -9.01 -25.37 1.25
C TRP A 59 -9.82 -24.79 2.42
N ALA A 60 -11.12 -24.53 2.21
CA ALA A 60 -12.02 -24.10 3.27
C ALA A 60 -12.14 -25.15 4.39
N GLY A 61 -12.10 -26.45 4.03
CA GLY A 61 -12.11 -27.56 4.99
C GLY A 61 -10.75 -27.86 5.65
N THR A 62 -9.66 -27.24 5.18
CA THR A 62 -8.33 -27.40 5.78
C THR A 62 -8.32 -26.73 7.15
N GLN A 63 -7.82 -27.38 8.20
CA GLN A 63 -7.79 -26.81 9.55
C GLN A 63 -6.96 -25.52 9.60
N ALA A 64 -7.36 -24.56 10.46
CA ALA A 64 -6.67 -23.28 10.62
C ALA A 64 -5.17 -23.45 10.90
N GLU A 65 -4.79 -24.44 11.71
CA GLU A 65 -3.40 -24.78 12.02
C GLU A 65 -2.59 -25.16 10.78
N GLN A 66 -3.18 -25.94 9.87
CA GLN A 66 -2.48 -26.32 8.64
C GLN A 66 -2.32 -25.12 7.70
N ARG A 67 -3.32 -24.24 7.61
CA ARG A 67 -3.22 -23.00 6.82
C ARG A 67 -2.17 -22.05 7.41
N ALA A 68 -2.13 -21.92 8.73
CA ALA A 68 -1.13 -21.14 9.45
C ALA A 68 0.28 -21.69 9.23
N ARG A 69 0.48 -23.02 9.28
CA ARG A 69 1.77 -23.66 8.99
C ARG A 69 2.30 -23.33 7.59
N LEU A 70 1.43 -23.33 6.57
CA LEU A 70 1.83 -22.97 5.21
C LEU A 70 2.23 -21.48 5.08
N LEU A 71 1.50 -20.58 5.75
CA LEU A 71 1.84 -19.16 5.79
C LEU A 71 3.15 -18.88 6.54
N HIS A 72 3.38 -19.56 7.67
CA HIS A 72 4.67 -19.50 8.38
C HIS A 72 5.82 -20.00 7.51
N ARG A 73 5.64 -21.15 6.86
CA ARG A 73 6.66 -21.70 5.96
C ARG A 73 6.98 -20.77 4.80
N LEU A 74 5.96 -20.13 4.21
CA LEU A 74 6.18 -19.12 3.17
C LEU A 74 6.96 -17.92 3.70
N ALA A 75 6.65 -17.45 4.92
CA ALA A 75 7.39 -16.37 5.57
C ALA A 75 8.87 -16.74 5.80
N ASP A 76 9.14 -17.96 6.27
CA ASP A 76 10.50 -18.45 6.50
C ASP A 76 11.30 -18.55 5.19
N LEU A 77 10.66 -18.96 4.09
CA LEU A 77 11.28 -18.99 2.76
C LEU A 77 11.60 -17.58 2.23
N VAL A 78 10.72 -16.60 2.49
CA VAL A 78 10.99 -15.20 2.15
C VAL A 78 12.20 -14.67 2.92
N GLU A 79 12.29 -14.93 4.24
CA GLU A 79 13.45 -14.56 5.03
C GLU A 79 14.74 -15.26 4.56
N ALA A 80 14.66 -16.56 4.23
CA ALA A 80 15.80 -17.32 3.70
C ALA A 80 16.26 -16.83 2.30
N ARG A 81 15.47 -16.00 1.63
CA ARG A 81 15.77 -15.36 0.33
C ARG A 81 15.77 -13.84 0.42
N MET A 82 15.96 -13.27 1.62
CA MET A 82 15.91 -11.83 1.89
C MET A 82 16.69 -11.00 0.85
N ASP A 83 17.95 -11.37 0.57
CA ASP A 83 18.79 -10.60 -0.36
C ASP A 83 18.24 -10.58 -1.79
N ALA A 84 17.63 -11.68 -2.26
CA ALA A 84 17.00 -11.72 -3.58
C ALA A 84 15.75 -10.83 -3.64
N PHE A 85 14.92 -10.86 -2.60
CA PHE A 85 13.75 -9.99 -2.49
C PHE A 85 14.14 -8.51 -2.40
N VAL A 86 15.14 -8.17 -1.59
CA VAL A 86 15.64 -6.79 -1.46
C VAL A 86 16.18 -6.27 -2.79
N ALA A 87 16.98 -7.09 -3.50
CA ALA A 87 17.52 -6.72 -4.79
C ALA A 87 16.42 -6.49 -5.83
N LEU A 88 15.42 -7.39 -5.91
CA LEU A 88 14.31 -7.24 -6.85
C LEU A 88 13.41 -6.05 -6.52
N GLU A 89 13.02 -5.90 -5.25
CA GLU A 89 12.15 -4.80 -4.79
C GLU A 89 12.82 -3.45 -5.03
N SER A 90 14.12 -3.31 -4.78
CA SER A 90 14.86 -2.08 -5.07
C SER A 90 14.98 -1.81 -6.56
N ARG A 91 15.31 -2.83 -7.34
CA ARG A 91 15.58 -2.70 -8.77
C ARG A 91 14.34 -2.36 -9.60
N ASP A 92 13.21 -3.01 -9.33
CA ASP A 92 11.99 -2.82 -10.12
C ASP A 92 11.21 -1.56 -9.72
N SER A 93 11.35 -1.10 -8.47
CA SER A 93 10.68 0.09 -7.97
C SER A 93 11.51 1.37 -7.98
N GLY A 94 12.85 1.26 -8.05
CA GLY A 94 13.76 2.39 -7.99
C GLY A 94 14.10 2.87 -6.58
N LYS A 95 13.56 2.27 -5.50
CA LYS A 95 13.86 2.66 -4.11
C LYS A 95 15.23 2.16 -3.63
N PRO A 96 15.91 2.84 -2.68
CA PRO A 96 17.18 2.37 -2.12
C PRO A 96 17.11 0.96 -1.49
N LEU A 97 18.19 0.18 -1.64
CA LEU A 97 18.31 -1.17 -1.06
C LEU A 97 18.08 -1.16 0.46
N ALA A 98 18.59 -0.14 1.15
CA ALA A 98 18.43 0.00 2.59
C ALA A 98 16.96 0.10 3.00
N GLN A 99 16.13 0.79 2.22
CA GLN A 99 14.71 0.92 2.51
C GLN A 99 13.98 -0.42 2.30
N ALA A 100 14.22 -1.10 1.18
CA ALA A 100 13.63 -2.41 0.92
C ALA A 100 14.02 -3.44 2.01
N ARG A 101 15.29 -3.43 2.44
CA ARG A 101 15.83 -4.32 3.47
C ARG A 101 15.27 -4.07 4.85
N ASN A 102 15.17 -2.80 5.26
CA ASN A 102 14.85 -2.46 6.65
C ASN A 102 13.35 -2.32 6.91
N LEU A 103 12.55 -2.11 5.85
CA LEU A 103 11.11 -1.89 5.97
C LEU A 103 10.30 -2.91 5.17
N ASP A 104 10.43 -2.92 3.85
CA ASP A 104 9.41 -3.54 2.99
C ASP A 104 9.38 -5.07 3.11
N ILE A 105 10.54 -5.73 2.95
CA ILE A 105 10.61 -7.19 3.04
C ILE A 105 10.30 -7.69 4.45
N PRO A 106 10.87 -7.13 5.54
CA PRO A 106 10.48 -7.49 6.90
C PRO A 106 8.99 -7.30 7.20
N ARG A 107 8.36 -6.26 6.66
CA ARG A 107 6.91 -6.05 6.81
C ARG A 107 6.12 -7.11 6.05
N ALA A 108 6.53 -7.51 4.86
CA ALA A 108 5.89 -8.60 4.13
C ALA A 108 5.92 -9.92 4.91
N VAL A 109 7.07 -10.27 5.48
CA VAL A 109 7.24 -11.43 6.37
C VAL A 109 6.32 -11.31 7.59
N SER A 110 6.28 -10.13 8.19
CA SER A 110 5.44 -9.86 9.37
C SER A 110 3.96 -10.04 9.08
N ASN A 111 3.47 -9.69 7.88
CA ASN A 111 2.08 -9.88 7.47
C ASN A 111 1.71 -11.36 7.41
N LEU A 112 2.55 -12.16 6.76
CA LEU A 112 2.37 -13.61 6.64
C LEU A 112 2.31 -14.26 8.03
N ARG A 113 3.28 -13.94 8.88
CA ARG A 113 3.35 -14.46 10.26
C ARG A 113 2.19 -14.00 11.12
N PHE A 114 1.80 -12.73 11.01
CA PHE A 114 0.72 -12.18 11.80
C PHE A 114 -0.60 -12.87 11.47
N PHE A 115 -0.97 -13.01 10.20
CA PHE A 115 -2.23 -13.66 9.85
C PHE A 115 -2.22 -15.18 10.05
N ALA A 116 -1.04 -15.81 9.99
CA ALA A 116 -0.86 -17.20 10.44
C ALA A 116 -1.14 -17.36 11.94
N ALA A 117 -0.68 -16.43 12.78
CA ALA A 117 -0.96 -16.43 14.21
C ALA A 117 -2.41 -15.99 14.53
N ALA A 118 -2.90 -14.95 13.85
CA ALA A 118 -4.21 -14.34 14.13
C ALA A 118 -5.36 -15.33 13.89
N ILE A 119 -5.26 -16.17 12.85
CA ILE A 119 -6.30 -17.18 12.57
C ILE A 119 -6.40 -18.26 13.65
N MET A 120 -5.30 -18.56 14.35
CA MET A 120 -5.29 -19.55 15.43
C MET A 120 -6.03 -19.08 16.68
N GLY A 121 -6.01 -17.76 16.94
CA GLY A 121 -6.68 -17.14 18.08
C GLY A 121 -8.03 -16.50 17.76
N TRP A 122 -8.53 -16.63 16.53
CA TRP A 122 -9.76 -15.94 16.14
C TRP A 122 -10.99 -16.61 16.74
N SER A 123 -11.64 -15.91 17.67
CA SER A 123 -12.86 -16.37 18.33
C SER A 123 -14.14 -15.90 17.64
N SER A 124 -15.18 -16.71 17.82
CA SER A 124 -16.57 -16.38 17.52
C SER A 124 -17.33 -16.02 18.79
N GLU A 125 -18.32 -15.15 18.68
CA GLU A 125 -19.19 -14.74 19.78
C GLU A 125 -20.42 -15.66 19.90
N SER A 126 -20.92 -15.84 21.13
CA SER A 126 -22.16 -16.53 21.44
C SER A 126 -23.02 -15.74 22.44
N HIS A 127 -24.34 -15.78 22.26
CA HIS A 127 -25.31 -15.03 23.06
C HIS A 127 -26.41 -15.98 23.57
N ALA A 128 -26.54 -16.12 24.89
CA ALA A 128 -27.61 -16.87 25.52
C ALA A 128 -28.88 -16.00 25.63
N MET A 129 -30.03 -16.58 25.33
CA MET A 129 -31.34 -15.94 25.42
C MET A 129 -32.06 -16.42 26.68
N GLU A 130 -32.69 -15.50 27.40
CA GLU A 130 -33.52 -15.80 28.57
C GLU A 130 -34.68 -16.76 28.25
N THR A 131 -35.10 -16.82 26.98
CA THR A 131 -36.19 -17.67 26.49
C THR A 131 -35.77 -19.12 26.16
N GLY A 132 -34.60 -19.59 26.59
CA GLY A 132 -34.14 -20.97 26.37
C GLY A 132 -33.55 -21.24 24.99
N ALA A 133 -32.67 -20.36 24.51
CA ALA A 133 -31.93 -20.57 23.26
C ALA A 133 -30.52 -19.97 23.33
N ILE A 134 -29.60 -20.46 22.50
CA ILE A 134 -28.27 -19.90 22.31
C ILE A 134 -28.04 -19.58 20.84
N ASN A 135 -27.45 -18.42 20.57
CA ASN A 135 -26.99 -18.00 19.25
C ASN A 135 -25.47 -18.02 19.22
N TYR A 136 -24.86 -18.50 18.15
CA TYR A 136 -23.42 -18.32 17.92
C TYR A 136 -23.14 -17.97 16.47
N THR A 137 -22.10 -17.17 16.24
CA THR A 137 -21.75 -16.67 14.90
C THR A 137 -20.57 -17.44 14.32
N LEU A 138 -20.79 -18.19 13.24
CA LEU A 138 -19.73 -18.76 12.43
C LEU A 138 -19.17 -17.72 11.46
N ARG A 139 -17.87 -17.82 11.13
CA ARG A 139 -17.20 -16.98 10.12
C ARG A 139 -16.66 -17.87 9.02
N GLN A 140 -17.40 -17.97 7.92
CA GLN A 140 -17.07 -18.88 6.82
C GLN A 140 -16.28 -18.15 5.72
N PRO A 141 -15.29 -18.76 5.07
CA PRO A 141 -14.63 -18.16 3.91
C PRO A 141 -15.64 -17.88 2.79
N LEU A 142 -15.36 -16.85 1.99
CA LEU A 142 -16.19 -16.43 0.86
C LEU A 142 -16.02 -17.33 -0.37
N GLY A 143 -14.90 -18.05 -0.48
CA GLY A 143 -14.56 -18.90 -1.61
C GLY A 143 -13.41 -18.32 -2.44
N VAL A 144 -13.68 -17.88 -3.68
CA VAL A 144 -12.68 -17.23 -4.53
C VAL A 144 -12.71 -15.72 -4.31
N VAL A 145 -11.55 -15.13 -4.04
CA VAL A 145 -11.40 -13.68 -3.84
C VAL A 145 -10.31 -13.10 -4.75
N GLY A 146 -10.51 -11.84 -5.14
CA GLY A 146 -9.59 -11.07 -5.95
C GLY A 146 -8.71 -10.16 -5.09
N CYS A 147 -7.39 -10.22 -5.26
CA CYS A 147 -6.44 -9.36 -4.54
C CYS A 147 -5.57 -8.58 -5.55
N ILE A 148 -5.73 -7.26 -5.60
CA ILE A 148 -5.03 -6.40 -6.58
C ILE A 148 -4.16 -5.40 -5.81
N SER A 149 -2.84 -5.44 -6.00
CA SER A 149 -1.87 -4.59 -5.30
C SER A 149 -1.18 -3.57 -6.23
N PRO A 150 -0.75 -2.42 -5.68
CA PRO A 150 -0.08 -1.35 -6.41
C PRO A 150 1.42 -1.64 -6.50
N TRP A 151 2.16 -0.68 -7.07
CA TRP A 151 3.57 -0.81 -7.37
C TRP A 151 4.53 -0.23 -6.34
N ASN A 152 4.06 0.56 -5.38
CA ASN A 152 4.90 1.45 -4.58
C ASN A 152 5.57 0.76 -3.39
N LEU A 153 4.89 -0.20 -2.78
CA LEU A 153 5.43 -1.11 -1.77
C LEU A 153 5.06 -2.56 -2.18
N PRO A 154 5.65 -3.06 -3.29
CA PRO A 154 5.14 -4.21 -4.03
C PRO A 154 4.89 -5.45 -3.17
N LEU A 155 5.92 -6.02 -2.53
CA LEU A 155 5.74 -7.26 -1.76
C LEU A 155 4.94 -7.02 -0.47
N TYR A 156 5.18 -5.89 0.18
CA TYR A 156 4.50 -5.50 1.40
C TYR A 156 2.98 -5.46 1.17
N LEU A 157 2.49 -4.60 0.28
CA LEU A 157 1.05 -4.45 0.06
C LEU A 157 0.43 -5.68 -0.59
N PHE A 158 1.20 -6.46 -1.35
CA PHE A 158 0.73 -7.73 -1.88
C PHE A 158 0.43 -8.75 -0.77
N THR A 159 1.39 -8.99 0.12
CA THR A 159 1.22 -9.89 1.28
C THR A 159 0.15 -9.41 2.25
N TRP A 160 -0.01 -8.10 2.39
CA TRP A 160 -1.06 -7.51 3.22
C TRP A 160 -2.48 -7.89 2.78
N LYS A 161 -2.67 -8.17 1.48
CA LYS A 161 -3.95 -8.60 0.91
C LYS A 161 -4.13 -10.11 0.95
N ILE A 162 -3.13 -10.86 0.50
CA ILE A 162 -3.27 -12.31 0.30
C ILE A 162 -3.22 -13.08 1.62
N ALA A 163 -2.43 -12.62 2.61
CA ALA A 163 -2.26 -13.32 3.87
C ALA A 163 -3.57 -13.49 4.66
N PRO A 164 -4.38 -12.45 4.92
CA PRO A 164 -5.66 -12.62 5.62
C PRO A 164 -6.66 -13.45 4.80
N ALA A 165 -6.67 -13.33 3.48
CA ALA A 165 -7.55 -14.10 2.60
C ALA A 165 -7.26 -15.60 2.69
N LEU A 166 -5.99 -15.98 2.54
CA LEU A 166 -5.50 -17.36 2.64
C LEU A 166 -5.72 -17.92 4.05
N ALA A 167 -5.40 -17.14 5.08
CA ALA A 167 -5.59 -17.52 6.48
C ALA A 167 -7.07 -17.83 6.79
N ALA A 168 -8.00 -16.98 6.30
CA ALA A 168 -9.43 -17.17 6.46
C ALA A 168 -10.00 -18.38 5.69
N GLY A 169 -9.21 -19.04 4.85
CA GLY A 169 -9.63 -20.22 4.07
C GLY A 169 -10.18 -19.90 2.68
N ASN A 170 -9.90 -18.70 2.16
CA ASN A 170 -10.24 -18.35 0.78
C ASN A 170 -9.14 -18.81 -0.18
N THR A 171 -9.55 -19.06 -1.42
CA THR A 171 -8.62 -19.19 -2.55
C THR A 171 -8.48 -17.84 -3.22
N VAL A 172 -7.26 -17.53 -3.66
CA VAL A 172 -6.88 -16.19 -4.11
C VAL A 172 -6.52 -16.22 -5.59
N VAL A 173 -7.16 -15.32 -6.35
CA VAL A 173 -6.70 -14.90 -7.67
C VAL A 173 -6.18 -13.48 -7.54
N SER A 174 -4.89 -13.30 -7.74
CA SER A 174 -4.22 -12.04 -7.43
C SER A 174 -3.54 -11.42 -8.65
N LYS A 175 -3.42 -10.09 -8.62
CA LYS A 175 -2.76 -9.30 -9.65
C LYS A 175 -1.86 -8.25 -8.98
N PRO A 176 -0.53 -8.45 -8.98
CA PRO A 176 0.41 -7.41 -8.59
C PRO A 176 0.50 -6.33 -9.68
N SER A 177 1.18 -5.21 -9.43
CA SER A 177 1.42 -4.24 -10.51
C SER A 177 2.36 -4.81 -11.55
N GLU A 178 2.04 -4.55 -12.81
CA GLU A 178 2.88 -4.84 -13.97
C GLU A 178 4.17 -4.01 -13.99
N ILE A 179 4.23 -2.91 -13.22
CA ILE A 179 5.40 -2.03 -13.09
C ILE A 179 6.46 -2.66 -12.18
N THR A 180 6.03 -3.27 -11.07
CA THR A 180 6.91 -3.93 -10.08
C THR A 180 6.49 -5.38 -9.80
N PRO A 181 6.53 -6.26 -10.82
CA PRO A 181 5.98 -7.61 -10.73
C PRO A 181 6.94 -8.63 -10.09
N CYS A 182 8.21 -8.27 -9.90
CA CYS A 182 9.28 -9.26 -9.70
C CYS A 182 9.20 -9.95 -8.34
N THR A 183 8.94 -9.23 -7.26
CA THR A 183 8.85 -9.83 -5.92
C THR A 183 7.60 -10.69 -5.75
N ALA A 184 6.49 -10.31 -6.37
CA ALA A 184 5.30 -11.16 -6.40
C ALA A 184 5.54 -12.46 -7.21
N ALA A 185 6.28 -12.40 -8.32
CA ALA A 185 6.65 -13.58 -9.09
C ALA A 185 7.49 -14.56 -8.26
N LEU A 186 8.54 -14.07 -7.59
CA LEU A 186 9.38 -14.89 -6.71
C LEU A 186 8.58 -15.48 -5.53
N LEU A 187 7.68 -14.71 -4.92
CA LEU A 187 6.77 -15.22 -3.89
C LEU A 187 5.89 -16.37 -4.42
N GLY A 188 5.45 -16.29 -5.68
CA GLY A 188 4.71 -17.34 -6.34
C GLY A 188 5.49 -18.66 -6.41
N GLU A 189 6.77 -18.60 -6.80
CA GLU A 189 7.65 -19.78 -6.81
C GLU A 189 7.79 -20.39 -5.41
N LEU A 190 8.03 -19.54 -4.41
CA LEU A 190 8.17 -19.98 -3.02
C LEU A 190 6.87 -20.54 -2.43
N SER A 191 5.70 -20.15 -2.95
CA SER A 191 4.42 -20.74 -2.52
C SER A 191 4.29 -22.21 -2.94
N ILE A 192 4.87 -22.60 -4.07
CA ILE A 192 4.96 -24.00 -4.51
C ILE A 192 5.88 -24.75 -3.56
N GLU A 193 7.07 -24.19 -3.28
CA GLU A 193 8.03 -24.78 -2.34
C GLU A 193 7.46 -24.92 -0.92
N ALA A 194 6.68 -23.94 -0.45
CA ALA A 194 5.98 -23.99 0.82
C ALA A 194 4.93 -25.11 0.87
N GLY A 195 4.45 -25.59 -0.28
CA GLY A 195 3.47 -26.67 -0.39
C GLY A 195 2.03 -26.19 -0.38
N PHE A 196 1.76 -24.98 -0.88
CA PHE A 196 0.37 -24.56 -1.12
C PHE A 196 -0.30 -25.51 -2.12
N PRO A 197 -1.53 -25.99 -1.86
CA PRO A 197 -2.21 -26.84 -2.81
C PRO A 197 -2.47 -26.12 -4.15
N PRO A 198 -2.41 -26.84 -5.29
CA PRO A 198 -2.76 -26.28 -6.60
C PRO A 198 -4.09 -25.53 -6.58
N GLY A 199 -4.08 -24.33 -7.14
CA GLY A 199 -5.25 -23.46 -7.26
C GLY A 199 -5.57 -22.62 -6.02
N VAL A 200 -4.97 -22.88 -4.85
CA VAL A 200 -5.22 -22.07 -3.64
C VAL A 200 -4.72 -20.64 -3.79
N PHE A 201 -3.54 -20.48 -4.37
CA PHE A 201 -2.94 -19.19 -4.64
C PHE A 201 -2.55 -19.09 -6.11
N ASN A 202 -3.08 -18.07 -6.79
CA ASN A 202 -2.81 -17.81 -8.20
C ASN A 202 -2.38 -16.35 -8.36
N ILE A 203 -1.34 -16.12 -9.17
CA ILE A 203 -0.82 -14.81 -9.51
C ILE A 203 -0.91 -14.66 -11.03
N VAL A 204 -1.77 -13.74 -11.47
CA VAL A 204 -1.92 -13.39 -12.89
C VAL A 204 -1.32 -12.01 -13.10
N GLN A 205 -0.21 -11.98 -13.83
CA GLN A 205 0.52 -10.78 -14.22
C GLN A 205 -0.16 -10.11 -15.40
N GLY A 206 -0.15 -8.78 -15.47
CA GLY A 206 -0.66 -8.03 -16.61
C GLY A 206 -1.28 -6.69 -16.22
N ARG A 207 -1.93 -6.02 -17.17
CA ARG A 207 -2.42 -4.66 -16.96
C ARG A 207 -3.71 -4.58 -16.15
N GLY A 208 -3.94 -3.43 -15.52
CA GLY A 208 -5.21 -3.12 -14.83
C GLY A 208 -6.45 -3.29 -15.73
N PRO A 209 -6.52 -2.65 -16.90
CA PRO A 209 -7.67 -2.75 -17.81
C PRO A 209 -7.93 -4.15 -18.42
N THR A 210 -6.97 -5.07 -18.35
CA THR A 210 -7.15 -6.44 -18.85
C THR A 210 -7.35 -7.41 -17.69
N VAL A 211 -6.30 -7.72 -16.95
CA VAL A 211 -6.30 -8.70 -15.86
C VAL A 211 -7.10 -8.19 -14.67
N GLY A 212 -6.86 -6.95 -14.25
CA GLY A 212 -7.57 -6.36 -13.10
C GLY A 212 -9.07 -6.30 -13.31
N GLN A 213 -9.50 -5.80 -14.47
CA GLN A 213 -10.91 -5.73 -14.85
C GLN A 213 -11.54 -7.12 -14.93
N ALA A 214 -10.88 -8.09 -15.55
CA ALA A 214 -11.37 -9.46 -15.64
C ALA A 214 -11.60 -10.08 -14.24
N ILE A 215 -10.69 -9.87 -13.28
CA ILE A 215 -10.86 -10.36 -11.89
C ILE A 215 -12.11 -9.73 -11.25
N VAL A 216 -12.28 -8.42 -11.40
CA VAL A 216 -13.39 -7.67 -10.79
C VAL A 216 -14.73 -8.11 -11.38
N GLU A 217 -14.81 -8.34 -12.68
CA GLU A 217 -16.04 -8.71 -13.38
C GLU A 217 -16.43 -10.19 -13.20
N HIS A 218 -15.47 -11.07 -12.95
CA HIS A 218 -15.69 -12.52 -12.98
C HIS A 218 -16.72 -12.99 -11.95
N ALA A 219 -17.79 -13.68 -12.37
CA ALA A 219 -18.94 -14.03 -11.53
C ALA A 219 -18.62 -14.90 -10.30
N ALA A 220 -17.56 -15.71 -10.37
CA ALA A 220 -17.14 -16.56 -9.26
C ALA A 220 -16.32 -15.84 -8.16
N VAL A 221 -15.74 -14.66 -8.45
CA VAL A 221 -14.99 -13.88 -7.47
C VAL A 221 -15.98 -13.16 -6.55
N LYS A 222 -15.92 -13.43 -5.23
CA LYS A 222 -16.91 -12.96 -4.25
C LYS A 222 -16.52 -11.68 -3.51
N ALA A 223 -15.23 -11.39 -3.45
CA ALA A 223 -14.72 -10.15 -2.88
C ALA A 223 -13.52 -9.65 -3.68
N VAL A 224 -13.30 -8.34 -3.66
CA VAL A 224 -12.12 -7.69 -4.24
C VAL A 224 -11.47 -6.81 -3.16
N SER A 225 -10.21 -7.10 -2.82
CA SER A 225 -9.35 -6.17 -2.10
C SER A 225 -8.43 -5.48 -3.10
N PHE A 226 -8.48 -4.15 -3.13
CA PHE A 226 -7.74 -3.31 -4.06
C PHE A 226 -7.01 -2.20 -3.31
N THR A 227 -5.76 -1.95 -3.68
CA THR A 227 -5.07 -0.70 -3.31
C THR A 227 -4.59 -0.01 -4.58
N GLY A 228 -4.82 1.30 -4.69
CA GLY A 228 -4.39 2.10 -5.84
C GLY A 228 -5.13 3.42 -5.95
N SER A 229 -5.28 3.95 -7.17
CA SER A 229 -5.87 5.29 -7.36
C SER A 229 -7.36 5.34 -6.99
N THR A 230 -7.81 6.48 -6.46
CA THR A 230 -9.23 6.71 -6.15
C THR A 230 -10.14 6.54 -7.36
N ARG A 231 -9.70 6.99 -8.55
CA ARG A 231 -10.43 6.80 -9.81
C ARG A 231 -10.67 5.33 -10.12
N THR A 232 -9.64 4.50 -10.00
CA THR A 232 -9.77 3.05 -10.21
C THR A 232 -10.63 2.40 -9.13
N GLY A 233 -10.50 2.82 -7.86
CA GLY A 233 -11.36 2.35 -6.77
C GLY A 233 -12.85 2.58 -7.04
N ALA A 234 -13.21 3.77 -7.53
CA ALA A 234 -14.59 4.10 -7.91
C ALA A 234 -15.10 3.22 -9.05
N GLN A 235 -14.26 2.95 -10.07
CA GLN A 235 -14.60 2.03 -11.17
C GLN A 235 -14.83 0.61 -10.66
N ILE A 236 -13.96 0.11 -9.77
CA ILE A 236 -14.11 -1.22 -9.15
C ILE A 236 -15.43 -1.29 -8.37
N ALA A 237 -15.74 -0.28 -7.56
CA ALA A 237 -16.99 -0.22 -6.81
C ALA A 237 -18.22 -0.29 -7.72
N ALA A 238 -18.22 0.49 -8.82
CA ALA A 238 -19.30 0.52 -9.80
C ALA A 238 -19.51 -0.85 -10.48
N VAL A 239 -18.44 -1.56 -10.82
CA VAL A 239 -18.51 -2.89 -11.46
C VAL A 239 -18.91 -3.98 -10.45
N ALA A 240 -18.46 -3.86 -9.20
CA ALA A 240 -18.68 -4.82 -8.13
C ALA A 240 -20.11 -4.77 -7.57
N ALA A 241 -20.70 -3.58 -7.45
CA ALA A 241 -21.98 -3.37 -6.78
C ALA A 241 -23.16 -4.18 -7.38
N PRO A 242 -23.39 -4.21 -8.72
CA PRO A 242 -24.46 -5.00 -9.32
C PRO A 242 -24.33 -6.52 -9.09
N ARG A 243 -23.14 -6.99 -8.70
CA ARG A 243 -22.82 -8.39 -8.40
C ARG A 243 -22.77 -8.68 -6.90
N PHE A 244 -23.07 -7.69 -6.05
CA PHE A 244 -23.05 -7.76 -4.59
C PHE A 244 -21.73 -8.32 -4.02
N LYS A 245 -20.61 -7.97 -4.66
CA LYS A 245 -19.28 -8.36 -4.17
C LYS A 245 -18.87 -7.50 -3.00
N LYS A 246 -18.20 -8.07 -2.01
CA LYS A 246 -17.50 -7.27 -0.99
C LYS A 246 -16.34 -6.53 -1.65
N VAL A 247 -16.15 -5.27 -1.29
CA VAL A 247 -15.01 -4.47 -1.75
C VAL A 247 -14.27 -3.89 -0.55
N SER A 248 -12.95 -4.02 -0.57
CA SER A 248 -12.03 -3.33 0.34
C SER A 248 -11.13 -2.48 -0.55
N LEU A 249 -11.22 -1.16 -0.37
CA LEU A 249 -10.59 -0.17 -1.22
C LEU A 249 -9.67 0.69 -0.36
N GLU A 250 -8.38 0.59 -0.59
CA GLU A 250 -7.36 1.45 0.02
C GLU A 250 -6.84 2.40 -1.06
N LEU A 251 -7.15 3.69 -0.94
CA LEU A 251 -6.99 4.65 -2.02
C LEU A 251 -5.97 5.75 -1.66
N GLY A 252 -5.94 6.82 -2.45
CA GLY A 252 -5.00 7.92 -2.27
C GLY A 252 -5.22 8.70 -0.98
N GLY A 253 -4.26 9.54 -0.65
CA GLY A 253 -4.31 10.46 0.48
C GLY A 253 -3.72 11.83 0.16
N LYS A 254 -4.15 12.83 0.93
CA LYS A 254 -3.50 14.15 0.99
C LYS A 254 -3.28 14.54 2.45
N ASN A 255 -2.47 13.73 3.11
CA ASN A 255 -2.40 13.66 4.56
C ASN A 255 -1.75 14.91 5.16
N PRO A 256 -2.33 15.48 6.22
CA PRO A 256 -1.73 16.57 6.95
C PRO A 256 -0.72 16.05 8.00
N ALA A 257 0.43 16.69 8.07
CA ALA A 257 1.31 16.68 9.24
C ALA A 257 1.14 18.02 9.95
N ILE A 258 0.49 18.03 11.11
CA ILE A 258 0.14 19.24 11.87
C ILE A 258 1.14 19.45 13.01
N VAL A 259 1.86 20.56 12.98
CA VAL A 259 2.90 20.92 13.96
C VAL A 259 2.48 22.15 14.74
N PHE A 260 2.12 21.94 16.01
CA PHE A 260 1.79 23.01 16.94
C PHE A 260 3.06 23.64 17.55
N GLU A 261 2.91 24.84 18.12
CA GLU A 261 4.02 25.60 18.71
C GLU A 261 4.68 24.93 19.91
N ASP A 262 3.95 24.07 20.62
CA ASP A 262 4.43 23.28 21.74
C ASP A 262 5.04 21.93 21.32
N ALA A 263 5.09 21.64 20.02
CA ALA A 263 5.68 20.40 19.51
C ALA A 263 7.14 20.25 19.96
N ASP A 264 7.54 19.01 20.26
CA ASP A 264 8.95 18.71 20.45
C ASP A 264 9.68 18.72 19.10
N LEU A 265 10.38 19.81 18.79
CA LEU A 265 11.19 19.94 17.57
C LEU A 265 12.64 19.47 17.79
N SER A 266 12.82 18.39 18.55
CA SER A 266 14.08 17.66 18.62
C SER A 266 14.52 17.19 17.23
N ASP A 267 15.82 16.95 17.06
CA ASP A 267 16.34 16.55 15.75
C ASP A 267 15.69 15.26 15.24
N ALA A 268 15.45 14.29 16.12
CA ALA A 268 14.77 13.03 15.78
C ALA A 268 13.31 13.22 15.30
N ASN A 269 12.57 14.15 15.89
CA ASN A 269 11.21 14.45 15.46
C ASN A 269 11.18 15.21 14.14
N LEU A 270 12.08 16.19 13.95
CA LEU A 270 12.23 16.84 12.65
C LEU A 270 12.63 15.85 11.55
N ASP A 271 13.54 14.92 11.83
CA ASP A 271 13.93 13.88 10.88
C ASP A 271 12.74 12.97 10.54
N THR A 272 11.87 12.68 11.51
CA THR A 272 10.63 11.92 11.27
C THR A 272 9.63 12.71 10.43
N ILE A 273 9.48 14.02 10.67
CA ILE A 273 8.60 14.89 9.87
C ILE A 273 9.11 14.98 8.42
N VAL A 274 10.43 15.12 8.21
CA VAL A 274 11.06 15.06 6.87
C VAL A 274 10.80 13.70 6.23
N ARG A 275 11.09 12.60 6.93
CA ARG A 275 10.85 11.24 6.43
C ARG A 275 9.39 11.02 6.01
N SER A 276 8.44 11.63 6.72
CA SER A 276 7.01 11.53 6.40
C SER A 276 6.63 12.09 5.02
N GLY A 277 7.40 13.03 4.48
CA GLY A 277 7.16 13.64 3.17
C GLY A 277 7.95 12.99 2.03
N PHE A 278 9.07 12.35 2.32
CA PHE A 278 10.05 11.96 1.30
C PHE A 278 10.41 10.47 1.28
N ALA A 279 10.13 9.69 2.32
CA ALA A 279 10.41 8.25 2.31
C ALA A 279 9.77 7.57 1.07
N ASN A 280 10.47 6.60 0.47
CA ASN A 280 10.08 5.97 -0.79
C ASN A 280 9.84 7.00 -1.92
N GLN A 281 10.67 8.04 -2.03
CA GLN A 281 10.48 9.15 -2.97
C GLN A 281 9.08 9.80 -2.87
N GLY A 282 8.46 9.79 -1.69
CA GLY A 282 7.09 10.28 -1.50
C GLY A 282 5.99 9.40 -2.12
N GLU A 283 6.33 8.20 -2.58
CA GLU A 283 5.42 7.20 -3.16
C GLU A 283 4.83 6.30 -2.05
N ILE A 284 4.31 6.92 -0.98
CA ILE A 284 3.54 6.24 0.08
C ILE A 284 2.23 7.00 0.26
N CYS A 285 1.10 6.30 0.19
CA CYS A 285 -0.22 6.93 0.35
C CYS A 285 -0.41 7.63 1.70
N LEU A 286 0.43 7.31 2.70
CA LEU A 286 0.45 7.85 4.06
C LEU A 286 1.35 9.07 4.22
N CYS A 287 2.05 9.51 3.16
CA CYS A 287 2.98 10.63 3.25
C CYS A 287 2.29 11.92 3.69
N GLY A 288 2.94 12.64 4.61
CA GLY A 288 2.55 13.97 5.12
C GLY A 288 2.81 15.06 4.09
N SER A 289 2.12 15.00 2.96
CA SER A 289 2.34 15.90 1.81
C SER A 289 1.81 17.32 2.03
N ARG A 290 1.00 17.55 3.07
CA ARG A 290 0.64 18.89 3.57
C ARG A 290 1.21 19.07 4.97
N LEU A 291 2.26 19.87 5.09
CA LEU A 291 2.90 20.16 6.36
C LEU A 291 2.37 21.48 6.92
N LEU A 292 1.43 21.35 7.86
CA LEU A 292 0.74 22.43 8.53
C LEU A 292 1.57 22.85 9.76
N VAL A 293 1.96 24.12 9.86
CA VAL A 293 2.84 24.58 10.95
C VAL A 293 2.28 25.85 11.58
N GLN A 294 2.20 25.88 12.91
CA GLN A 294 1.63 27.03 13.62
C GLN A 294 2.48 28.29 13.39
N ARG A 295 1.83 29.43 13.17
CA ARG A 295 2.45 30.70 12.75
C ARG A 295 3.59 31.12 13.66
N SER A 296 3.44 30.97 14.98
CA SER A 296 4.41 31.39 16.00
C SER A 296 5.78 30.70 15.88
N ILE A 297 5.84 29.50 15.30
CA ILE A 297 7.08 28.73 15.09
C ILE A 297 7.48 28.59 13.62
N TYR A 298 6.69 29.16 12.69
CA TYR A 298 6.75 28.86 11.27
C TYR A 298 8.12 29.11 10.64
N ASP A 299 8.70 30.30 10.85
CA ASP A 299 9.96 30.67 10.22
C ASP A 299 11.15 29.81 10.71
N ALA A 300 11.23 29.61 12.03
CA ALA A 300 12.28 28.79 12.65
C ALA A 300 12.16 27.31 12.26
N PHE A 301 10.92 26.80 12.20
CA PHE A 301 10.65 25.45 11.70
C PHE A 301 11.04 25.31 10.24
N ARG A 302 10.61 26.24 9.37
CA ARG A 302 10.88 26.23 7.93
C ARG A 302 12.37 26.17 7.65
N GLU A 303 13.17 26.99 8.34
CA GLU A 303 14.63 26.99 8.16
C GLU A 303 15.25 25.62 8.49
N ARG A 304 14.95 25.06 9.66
CA ARG A 304 15.48 23.76 10.10
C ARG A 304 14.97 22.60 9.26
N TYR A 305 13.72 22.66 8.79
CA TYR A 305 13.12 21.66 7.92
C TYR A 305 13.79 21.68 6.54
N LEU A 306 13.92 22.85 5.91
CA LEU A 306 14.57 22.98 4.61
C LEU A 306 16.04 22.54 4.64
N ALA A 307 16.77 22.83 5.73
CA ALA A 307 18.16 22.37 5.88
C ALA A 307 18.25 20.84 5.80
N ARG A 308 17.33 20.11 6.44
CA ARG A 308 17.26 18.65 6.38
C ARG A 308 16.82 18.12 5.03
N VAL A 309 15.81 18.74 4.41
CA VAL A 309 15.35 18.32 3.08
C VAL A 309 16.46 18.48 2.05
N LYS A 310 17.22 19.59 2.10
CA LYS A 310 18.37 19.83 1.21
C LYS A 310 19.55 18.88 1.47
N ALA A 311 19.60 18.25 2.63
CA ALA A 311 20.63 17.27 2.97
C ALA A 311 20.30 15.86 2.45
N LEU A 312 19.06 15.59 2.01
CA LEU A 312 18.67 14.30 1.44
C LEU A 312 19.43 14.05 0.13
N ARG A 313 20.08 12.90 0.04
CA ARG A 313 20.83 12.50 -1.15
C ARG A 313 19.96 11.70 -2.11
N VAL A 314 19.71 12.28 -3.28
CA VAL A 314 19.19 11.55 -4.44
C VAL A 314 20.34 10.86 -5.15
N GLY A 315 20.27 9.56 -5.37
CA GLY A 315 21.38 8.81 -5.96
C GLY A 315 21.01 7.40 -6.41
N ASP A 316 22.02 6.65 -6.84
CA ASP A 316 21.88 5.24 -7.23
C ASP A 316 21.27 4.45 -6.05
N PRO A 317 20.17 3.71 -6.24
CA PRO A 317 19.56 2.89 -5.19
C PRO A 317 20.49 1.82 -4.59
N SER A 318 21.56 1.48 -5.30
CA SER A 318 22.59 0.53 -4.86
C SER A 318 23.64 1.15 -3.94
N ASP A 319 23.74 2.48 -3.91
CA ASP A 319 24.65 3.21 -3.03
C ASP A 319 24.06 3.32 -1.62
N GLY A 320 24.81 2.84 -0.64
CA GLY A 320 24.38 2.75 0.76
C GLY A 320 24.15 4.09 1.47
N GLY A 321 24.52 5.23 0.88
CA GLY A 321 24.15 6.54 1.44
C GLY A 321 23.08 7.29 0.64
N SER A 322 22.48 6.69 -0.39
CA SER A 322 21.35 7.30 -1.09
C SER A 322 20.12 7.26 -0.17
N ASP A 323 19.56 8.43 0.11
CA ASP A 323 18.30 8.55 0.87
C ASP A 323 17.09 8.31 -0.05
N LEU A 324 17.20 8.72 -1.32
CA LEU A 324 16.14 8.70 -2.31
C LEU A 324 16.64 8.15 -3.64
N GLY A 325 15.86 7.23 -4.21
CA GLY A 325 16.11 6.66 -5.53
C GLY A 325 15.27 7.32 -6.63
N ALA A 326 15.02 6.57 -7.71
CA ALA A 326 14.21 7.01 -8.83
C ALA A 326 12.71 6.81 -8.56
N LEU A 327 11.86 7.58 -9.24
CA LEU A 327 10.43 7.32 -9.30
C LEU A 327 10.17 6.08 -10.14
N VAL A 328 9.10 5.35 -9.80
CA VAL A 328 8.87 3.98 -10.29
C VAL A 328 8.76 3.82 -11.81
N SER A 329 8.28 4.85 -12.52
CA SER A 329 8.02 4.77 -13.97
C SER A 329 8.21 6.12 -14.64
N ARG A 330 8.44 6.12 -15.96
CA ARG A 330 8.53 7.34 -16.74
C ARG A 330 7.22 8.14 -16.68
N GLU A 331 6.08 7.48 -16.82
CA GLU A 331 4.77 8.12 -16.75
C GLU A 331 4.52 8.75 -15.38
N HIS A 332 4.97 8.10 -14.30
CA HIS A 332 4.83 8.66 -12.96
C HIS A 332 5.79 9.82 -12.71
N PHE A 333 7.01 9.74 -13.25
CA PHE A 333 7.95 10.87 -13.29
C PHE A 333 7.35 12.09 -14.01
N ASP A 334 6.81 11.90 -15.21
CA ASP A 334 6.20 12.97 -16.00
C ASP A 334 4.98 13.56 -15.26
N LYS A 335 4.17 12.71 -14.59
CA LYS A 335 3.07 13.15 -13.72
C LYS A 335 3.56 14.05 -12.60
N VAL A 336 4.57 13.63 -11.84
CA VAL A 336 5.11 14.40 -10.70
C VAL A 336 5.68 15.73 -11.18
N MET A 337 6.50 15.73 -12.24
CA MET A 337 7.04 16.96 -12.82
C MET A 337 5.94 17.90 -13.30
N GLY A 338 4.88 17.37 -13.91
CA GLY A 338 3.68 18.13 -14.28
C GLY A 338 2.99 18.78 -13.07
N CYS A 339 2.84 18.06 -11.96
CA CYS A 339 2.27 18.63 -10.74
C CYS A 339 3.13 19.77 -10.15
N ILE A 340 4.47 19.66 -10.22
CA ILE A 340 5.36 20.74 -9.76
C ILE A 340 5.25 21.95 -10.70
N ALA A 341 5.06 21.74 -12.01
CA ALA A 341 4.79 22.83 -12.95
C ALA A 341 3.46 23.54 -12.61
N THR A 342 2.38 22.78 -12.38
CA THR A 342 1.09 23.33 -11.93
C THR A 342 1.25 24.15 -10.64
N ALA A 343 2.03 23.68 -9.67
CA ALA A 343 2.25 24.44 -8.44
C ALA A 343 2.89 25.82 -8.70
N ARG A 344 3.78 25.95 -9.70
CA ARG A 344 4.36 27.24 -10.11
C ARG A 344 3.31 28.13 -10.78
N GLU A 345 2.46 27.55 -11.63
CA GLU A 345 1.36 28.26 -12.31
C GLU A 345 0.32 28.78 -11.31
N GLU A 346 0.06 28.04 -10.23
CA GLU A 346 -0.81 28.45 -9.11
C GLU A 346 -0.18 29.56 -8.23
N GLY A 347 1.05 30.00 -8.52
CA GLY A 347 1.76 31.03 -7.77
C GLY A 347 2.58 30.50 -6.59
N GLY A 348 2.78 29.18 -6.52
CA GLY A 348 3.56 28.53 -5.47
C GLY A 348 5.04 28.85 -5.56
N ARG A 349 5.65 29.19 -4.43
CA ARG A 349 7.08 29.41 -4.28
C ARG A 349 7.79 28.09 -4.00
N ILE A 350 8.67 27.67 -4.90
CA ILE A 350 9.55 26.52 -4.71
C ILE A 350 10.72 26.93 -3.81
N LEU A 351 10.80 26.37 -2.60
CA LEU A 351 11.83 26.69 -1.60
C LEU A 351 13.11 25.85 -1.75
N CYS A 352 12.97 24.64 -2.28
CA CYS A 352 14.05 23.76 -2.72
C CYS A 352 13.53 22.72 -3.72
N GLY A 353 14.45 22.13 -4.48
CA GLY A 353 14.13 21.14 -5.50
C GLY A 353 13.28 21.72 -6.63
N GLY A 354 12.29 20.95 -7.07
CA GLY A 354 11.36 21.32 -8.14
C GLY A 354 11.78 20.88 -9.54
N ASP A 355 12.96 20.28 -9.67
CA ASP A 355 13.56 19.90 -10.95
C ASP A 355 13.92 18.41 -10.99
N ALA A 356 14.11 17.89 -12.20
CA ALA A 356 14.68 16.57 -12.42
C ALA A 356 16.16 16.54 -11.99
N VAL A 357 16.62 15.40 -11.48
CA VAL A 357 18.02 15.20 -11.08
C VAL A 357 18.69 14.26 -12.07
N THR A 358 19.86 14.63 -12.57
CA THR A 358 20.73 13.70 -13.31
C THR A 358 21.71 13.07 -12.33
N VAL A 359 21.68 11.74 -12.21
CA VAL A 359 22.60 10.97 -11.39
C VAL A 359 23.68 10.39 -12.30
N ASP A 360 24.95 10.56 -11.95
CA ASP A 360 26.06 10.09 -12.78
C ASP A 360 26.14 8.55 -12.90
N GLY A 361 26.96 8.08 -13.84
CA GLY A 361 27.24 6.65 -14.00
C GLY A 361 26.08 5.88 -14.62
N ARG A 362 25.75 4.71 -14.04
CA ARG A 362 24.68 3.83 -14.57
C ARG A 362 23.29 4.45 -14.53
N CYS A 363 23.12 5.51 -13.75
CA CYS A 363 21.83 6.14 -13.49
C CYS A 363 21.54 7.38 -14.36
N ALA A 364 22.38 7.67 -15.36
CA ALA A 364 22.29 8.89 -16.17
C ALA A 364 20.93 9.08 -16.87
N ASN A 365 20.21 7.99 -17.15
CA ASN A 365 18.91 8.00 -17.83
C ASN A 365 17.73 7.65 -16.90
N GLY A 366 17.97 7.54 -15.58
CA GLY A 366 16.93 7.20 -14.62
C GLY A 366 15.99 8.37 -14.31
N TRP A 367 14.88 8.05 -13.64
CA TRP A 367 13.76 8.98 -13.44
C TRP A 367 13.77 9.61 -12.05
N PHE A 368 14.76 10.46 -11.79
CA PHE A 368 14.98 11.07 -10.46
C PHE A 368 14.39 12.48 -10.36
N VAL A 369 13.74 12.78 -9.23
CA VAL A 369 13.16 14.09 -8.94
C VAL A 369 13.74 14.62 -7.62
N ALA A 370 14.09 15.90 -7.59
CA ALA A 370 14.62 16.53 -6.38
C ALA A 370 13.53 16.63 -5.28
N PRO A 371 13.89 16.47 -3.99
CA PRO A 371 13.01 16.76 -2.87
C PRO A 371 12.51 18.19 -2.94
N THR A 372 11.19 18.33 -3.09
CA THR A 372 10.56 19.61 -3.42
C THR A 372 9.72 20.09 -2.25
N VAL A 373 9.95 21.34 -1.82
CA VAL A 373 9.11 22.01 -0.82
C VAL A 373 8.51 23.26 -1.42
N ILE A 374 7.18 23.38 -1.31
CA ILE A 374 6.38 24.44 -1.91
C ILE A 374 5.75 25.26 -0.78
N GLU A 375 5.67 26.58 -0.95
CA GLU A 375 5.02 27.51 -0.02
C GLU A 375 4.18 28.53 -0.80
N GLY A 376 3.23 29.17 -0.11
CA GLY A 376 2.48 30.31 -0.66
C GLY A 376 1.21 29.94 -1.41
N LEU A 377 0.85 28.65 -1.43
CA LEU A 377 -0.42 28.16 -1.97
C LEU A 377 -1.46 28.02 -0.87
N GLY A 378 -2.68 28.50 -1.14
CA GLY A 378 -3.85 28.30 -0.29
C GLY A 378 -4.22 26.82 -0.12
N SER A 379 -4.95 26.48 0.94
CA SER A 379 -5.33 25.10 1.23
C SER A 379 -6.24 24.48 0.17
N ASP A 380 -6.93 25.30 -0.62
CA ASP A 380 -7.84 24.96 -1.72
C ASP A 380 -7.16 24.82 -3.09
N ALA A 381 -5.88 25.22 -3.23
CA ALA A 381 -5.11 25.04 -4.45
C ALA A 381 -5.08 23.57 -4.90
N ALA A 382 -5.08 23.30 -6.21
CA ALA A 382 -5.11 21.93 -6.72
C ALA A 382 -3.90 21.13 -6.24
N THR A 383 -2.73 21.78 -6.12
CA THR A 383 -1.51 21.20 -5.51
C THR A 383 -1.75 20.70 -4.07
N ASN A 384 -2.60 21.38 -3.31
CA ASN A 384 -2.94 21.04 -1.93
C ASN A 384 -4.17 20.12 -1.82
N GLN A 385 -4.92 19.92 -2.89
CA GLN A 385 -6.13 19.08 -2.90
C GLN A 385 -5.92 17.71 -3.54
N HIS A 386 -5.02 17.60 -4.52
CA HIS A 386 -4.80 16.35 -5.27
C HIS A 386 -3.50 15.64 -4.86
N GLU A 387 -3.54 14.31 -4.90
CA GLU A 387 -2.38 13.46 -4.59
C GLU A 387 -1.34 13.51 -5.72
N ILE A 388 -0.16 14.04 -5.40
CA ILE A 388 1.00 14.10 -6.31
C ILE A 388 1.70 12.74 -6.35
N PHE A 389 1.91 12.13 -5.17
CA PHE A 389 2.55 10.83 -4.99
C PHE A 389 4.02 10.82 -5.43
N GLY A 390 4.76 11.88 -5.09
CA GLY A 390 6.19 12.04 -5.34
C GLY A 390 6.83 12.85 -4.21
N PRO A 391 8.13 13.20 -4.29
CA PRO A 391 8.87 13.81 -3.20
C PRO A 391 8.55 15.32 -3.13
N VAL A 392 7.29 15.66 -2.88
CA VAL A 392 6.75 17.01 -2.93
C VAL A 392 5.88 17.27 -1.70
N VAL A 393 6.24 18.29 -0.93
CA VAL A 393 5.54 18.71 0.29
C VAL A 393 5.15 20.19 0.20
N SER A 394 3.92 20.51 0.59
CA SER A 394 3.49 21.91 0.76
C SER A 394 3.60 22.34 2.22
N LEU A 395 4.27 23.45 2.49
CA LEU A 395 4.26 24.13 3.78
C LEU A 395 3.08 25.11 3.85
N ILE A 396 2.23 24.93 4.86
CA ILE A 396 0.99 25.68 5.04
C ILE A 396 0.96 26.23 6.49
N PRO A 397 1.06 27.54 6.70
CA PRO A 397 0.93 28.09 8.04
C PRO A 397 -0.54 28.05 8.52
N PHE A 398 -0.74 28.00 9.84
CA PHE A 398 -2.03 28.22 10.49
C PHE A 398 -1.87 29.03 11.78
N GLU A 399 -2.90 29.76 12.20
CA GLU A 399 -2.89 30.63 13.38
C GLU A 399 -3.30 29.87 14.65
N ASP A 400 -4.41 29.11 14.60
CA ASP A 400 -4.98 28.41 15.76
C ASP A 400 -5.47 26.99 15.43
N GLU A 401 -5.94 26.28 16.47
CA GLU A 401 -6.46 24.91 16.32
C GLU A 401 -7.67 24.81 15.38
N ALA A 402 -8.55 25.82 15.37
CA ALA A 402 -9.75 25.79 14.55
C ALA A 402 -9.39 25.90 13.06
N GLU A 403 -8.46 26.78 12.72
CA GLU A 403 -7.92 26.89 11.37
C GLU A 403 -7.14 25.63 10.98
N ALA A 404 -6.28 25.10 11.85
CA ALA A 404 -5.55 23.86 11.59
C ALA A 404 -6.50 22.70 11.25
N LEU A 405 -7.60 22.57 12.00
CA LEU A 405 -8.62 21.55 11.77
C LEU A 405 -9.36 21.77 10.45
N ALA A 406 -9.73 23.02 10.14
CA ALA A 406 -10.40 23.37 8.89
C ALA A 406 -9.53 23.06 7.67
N ILE A 407 -8.23 23.40 7.71
CA ILE A 407 -7.28 23.07 6.65
C ILE A 407 -7.11 21.55 6.58
N ALA A 408 -6.85 20.87 7.71
CA ALA A 408 -6.61 19.44 7.75
C ALA A 408 -7.78 18.64 7.14
N ASN A 409 -9.01 18.91 7.56
CA ASN A 409 -10.23 18.22 7.11
C ASN A 409 -10.78 18.76 5.78
N GLY A 410 -10.25 19.88 5.26
CA GLY A 410 -10.68 20.55 4.01
C GLY A 410 -10.28 19.84 2.71
N THR A 411 -10.00 18.54 2.75
CA THR A 411 -9.69 17.72 1.57
C THR A 411 -10.73 16.61 1.39
N GLY A 412 -10.93 16.16 0.15
CA GLY A 412 -11.80 15.00 -0.13
C GLY A 412 -11.26 13.66 0.42
N TYR A 413 -9.96 13.61 0.73
CA TYR A 413 -9.29 12.44 1.30
C TYR A 413 -9.47 12.33 2.83
N GLY A 414 -9.17 11.17 3.38
CA GLY A 414 -9.30 10.86 4.80
C GLY A 414 -8.49 9.62 5.21
N LEU A 415 -7.26 9.47 4.69
CA LEU A 415 -6.43 8.29 4.95
C LEU A 415 -5.72 8.36 6.30
N ALA A 416 -4.70 9.22 6.41
CA ALA A 416 -3.90 9.37 7.61
C ALA A 416 -3.67 10.85 7.97
N ALA A 417 -3.31 11.10 9.23
CA ALA A 417 -2.81 12.38 9.72
C ALA A 417 -1.73 12.15 10.79
N SER A 418 -0.83 13.11 10.98
CA SER A 418 0.06 13.15 12.14
C SER A 418 -0.04 14.47 12.88
N VAL A 419 -0.13 14.43 14.20
CA VAL A 419 -0.23 15.59 15.09
C VAL A 419 1.01 15.67 15.96
N TRP A 420 1.67 16.82 15.98
CA TRP A 420 2.88 17.06 16.77
C TRP A 420 2.59 18.13 17.83
N THR A 421 2.58 17.72 19.10
CA THR A 421 2.22 18.54 20.27
C THR A 421 2.69 17.84 21.56
N ARG A 422 3.00 18.60 22.61
CA ARG A 422 3.27 18.07 23.97
C ARG A 422 2.02 18.13 24.86
N ASP A 423 1.01 18.91 24.49
CA ASP A 423 -0.29 18.95 25.16
C ASP A 423 -1.07 17.64 24.94
N LEU A 424 -1.20 16.86 26.01
CA LEU A 424 -1.95 15.60 26.03
C LEU A 424 -3.45 15.79 25.73
N SER A 425 -4.05 16.85 26.27
CA SER A 425 -5.47 17.16 26.05
C SER A 425 -5.73 17.50 24.59
N ARG A 426 -4.85 18.30 23.97
CA ARG A 426 -4.89 18.57 22.54
C ARG A 426 -4.71 17.30 21.73
N ALA A 427 -3.70 16.48 22.03
CA ALA A 427 -3.46 15.24 21.30
C ALA A 427 -4.71 14.36 21.19
N HIS A 428 -5.43 14.16 22.30
CA HIS A 428 -6.67 13.39 22.29
C HIS A 428 -7.84 14.10 21.60
N ARG A 429 -8.12 15.36 21.98
CA ARG A 429 -9.28 16.10 21.48
C ARG A 429 -9.15 16.45 20.00
N PHE A 430 -7.98 16.93 19.58
CA PHE A 430 -7.71 17.28 18.18
C PHE A 430 -7.65 16.02 17.32
N GLY A 431 -6.96 14.97 17.80
CA GLY A 431 -6.88 13.69 17.10
C GLY A 431 -8.26 13.07 16.82
N ALA A 432 -9.20 13.17 17.75
CA ALA A 432 -10.57 12.66 17.58
C ALA A 432 -11.44 13.47 16.60
N GLN A 433 -11.09 14.72 16.31
CA GLN A 433 -11.83 15.59 15.38
C GLN A 433 -11.32 15.50 13.94
N LEU A 434 -10.16 14.85 13.73
CA LEU A 434 -9.60 14.65 12.40
C LEU A 434 -10.39 13.58 11.65
N ASP A 435 -10.86 13.91 10.45
CA ASP A 435 -11.65 13.01 9.60
C ASP A 435 -10.78 12.03 8.81
N PHE A 436 -9.90 11.33 9.52
CA PHE A 436 -8.89 10.42 8.96
C PHE A 436 -8.99 9.04 9.62
N GLY A 437 -8.77 7.98 8.84
CA GLY A 437 -8.84 6.62 9.35
C GLY A 437 -7.68 6.24 10.27
N ILE A 438 -6.57 6.97 10.18
CA ILE A 438 -5.36 6.78 11.00
C ILE A 438 -4.88 8.15 11.50
N VAL A 439 -4.65 8.27 12.79
CA VAL A 439 -4.06 9.48 13.39
C VAL A 439 -2.88 9.06 14.26
N TRP A 440 -1.69 9.57 13.94
CA TRP A 440 -0.50 9.42 14.75
C TRP A 440 -0.25 10.69 15.58
N THR A 441 0.20 10.53 16.82
CA THR A 441 0.66 11.65 17.64
C THR A 441 2.16 11.50 17.89
N ASN A 442 2.94 12.53 17.59
CA ASN A 442 4.40 12.58 17.76
C ASN A 442 5.16 11.41 17.10
N CYS A 443 4.59 10.83 16.04
CA CYS A 443 5.21 9.78 15.26
C CYS A 443 4.58 9.73 13.86
N TRP A 444 5.16 8.92 12.99
CA TRP A 444 4.62 8.66 11.65
C TRP A 444 5.05 7.27 11.18
N LEU A 445 4.14 6.58 10.47
CA LEU A 445 4.34 5.22 9.95
C LEU A 445 4.70 4.16 11.02
N LEU A 446 4.39 4.43 12.30
CA LEU A 446 4.50 3.44 13.36
C LEU A 446 3.23 2.60 13.39
N ARG A 447 3.34 1.31 13.06
CA ARG A 447 2.19 0.44 12.77
C ARG A 447 2.21 -0.86 13.54
N ASP A 448 1.16 -1.07 14.33
CA ASP A 448 0.79 -2.36 14.90
C ASP A 448 -0.09 -3.14 13.90
N LEU A 449 0.17 -4.44 13.72
CA LEU A 449 -0.60 -5.28 12.79
C LEU A 449 -2.00 -5.62 13.31
N ARG A 450 -2.26 -5.43 14.61
CA ARG A 450 -3.55 -5.68 15.26
C ARG A 450 -4.57 -4.58 14.99
N THR A 451 -4.12 -3.35 14.71
CA THR A 451 -4.99 -2.20 14.55
C THR A 451 -5.54 -2.13 13.12
N PRO A 452 -6.76 -1.59 12.92
CA PRO A 452 -7.30 -1.36 11.59
C PRO A 452 -6.41 -0.37 10.83
N PHE A 453 -6.30 -0.59 9.53
CA PHE A 453 -5.62 0.26 8.58
C PHE A 453 -6.59 0.60 7.46
N GLY A 454 -6.71 1.88 7.12
CA GLY A 454 -7.44 2.30 5.94
C GLY A 454 -8.18 3.60 6.12
N GLY A 455 -8.55 4.20 4.99
CA GLY A 455 -9.10 5.55 4.96
C GLY A 455 -10.61 5.63 5.17
N THR A 456 -11.07 6.86 5.33
CA THR A 456 -12.48 7.25 5.18
C THR A 456 -12.64 8.15 3.95
N ARG A 457 -13.87 8.60 3.65
CA ARG A 457 -14.17 9.48 2.52
C ARG A 457 -13.65 8.91 1.18
N GLN A 458 -12.94 9.70 0.37
CA GLN A 458 -12.39 9.24 -0.91
C GLN A 458 -11.11 8.40 -0.78
N SER A 459 -10.59 8.24 0.45
CA SER A 459 -9.39 7.42 0.70
C SER A 459 -9.69 5.94 0.87
N GLY A 460 -10.95 5.52 0.93
CA GLY A 460 -11.25 4.11 0.92
C GLY A 460 -12.58 3.68 1.52
N LEU A 461 -12.80 2.38 1.43
CA LEU A 461 -13.94 1.66 2.01
C LEU A 461 -13.45 0.33 2.58
N GLY A 462 -13.86 0.02 3.82
CA GLY A 462 -13.36 -1.12 4.56
C GLY A 462 -12.06 -0.82 5.29
N ARG A 463 -11.47 -1.85 5.89
CA ARG A 463 -10.19 -1.76 6.60
C ARG A 463 -9.37 -3.01 6.29
N GLU A 464 -8.07 -2.82 6.16
CA GLU A 464 -7.09 -3.89 6.23
C GLU A 464 -6.46 -3.95 7.62
N GLY A 465 -5.60 -4.94 7.86
CA GLY A 465 -4.99 -5.15 9.19
C GLY A 465 -5.96 -5.71 10.24
N GLY A 466 -5.37 -6.27 11.30
CA GLY A 466 -6.08 -6.77 12.46
C GLY A 466 -7.21 -7.76 12.15
N THR A 467 -8.21 -7.74 13.01
CA THR A 467 -9.43 -8.56 12.87
C THR A 467 -10.35 -8.07 11.76
N GLU A 468 -10.26 -6.80 11.36
CA GLU A 468 -11.08 -6.24 10.28
C GLU A 468 -10.78 -6.88 8.93
N ALA A 469 -9.50 -7.16 8.63
CA ALA A 469 -9.14 -7.91 7.43
C ALA A 469 -9.75 -9.34 7.43
N LEU A 470 -9.72 -10.04 8.56
CA LEU A 470 -10.34 -11.37 8.68
C LEU A 470 -11.87 -11.32 8.51
N ARG A 471 -12.52 -10.30 9.10
CA ARG A 471 -13.96 -10.05 8.95
C ARG A 471 -14.35 -9.78 7.50
N PHE A 472 -13.54 -9.01 6.75
CA PHE A 472 -13.77 -8.74 5.34
C PHE A 472 -13.77 -10.03 4.50
N PHE A 473 -12.81 -10.93 4.76
CA PHE A 473 -12.64 -12.17 4.02
C PHE A 473 -13.54 -13.33 4.48
N THR A 474 -14.57 -13.06 5.28
CA THR A 474 -15.53 -14.07 5.74
C THR A 474 -16.98 -13.58 5.69
N GLU A 475 -17.92 -14.53 5.73
CA GLU A 475 -19.35 -14.29 5.90
C GLU A 475 -19.77 -14.69 7.32
N PRO A 476 -20.35 -13.78 8.13
CA PRO A 476 -20.99 -14.15 9.38
C PRO A 476 -22.24 -14.99 9.13
N LYS A 477 -22.39 -16.08 9.87
CA LYS A 477 -23.59 -16.94 9.87
C LYS A 477 -24.04 -17.19 11.31
N ASN A 478 -25.22 -16.71 11.65
CA ASN A 478 -25.83 -17.01 12.95
C ASN A 478 -26.46 -18.41 12.95
N ILE A 479 -26.19 -19.19 14.00
CA ILE A 479 -26.88 -20.45 14.28
C ILE A 479 -27.58 -20.30 15.63
N CYS A 480 -28.90 -20.50 15.63
CA CYS A 480 -29.71 -20.52 16.85
C CYS A 480 -30.07 -21.96 17.21
N ILE A 481 -29.80 -22.36 18.46
CA ILE A 481 -30.20 -23.65 19.01
C ILE A 481 -31.11 -23.39 20.21
N ARG A 482 -32.35 -23.87 20.11
CA ARG A 482 -33.29 -23.91 21.24
C ARG A 482 -33.02 -25.16 22.06
N TYR A 483 -33.00 -25.04 23.39
CA TYR A 483 -32.76 -26.15 24.32
C TYR A 483 -33.83 -26.21 25.41
#